data_AF-A0A7S2Z9P5-F1
#
_entry.id   AF-A0A7S2Z9P5-F1
#
_cell.length_a   1.000
_cell.length_b   1.000
_cell.length_c   1.000
_cell.angle_alpha   90.00
_cell.angle_beta   90.00
_cell.angle_gamma   90.00
#
_symmetry.space_group_name_H-M   'P 1'
#
loop_
_entity.id
_entity.type
_entity.pdbx_description
1 polymer ?
#
loop_
_entity_poly.entity_id
_entity_poly.type
_entity_poly.pdbx_seq_one_letter_code
_entity_poly.pdbx_strand_id
1 'polypeptide(L)'
;MEWKTQKGLLQIVERRDVEGIRELLQSWRRPHEEENFDEALRKAYLVMFSPERNVLSSEAFDGRKGEDGKGPSSSLNRSFWLFVASLKKFVEEEGRLPVSGKLPDMTSDTESYVGLQRIYQSKSRKDAEKLASYVDRIAHETRTETMSAAQVQYFTNLAPYLSVQRTRPLEDELRSCSADLERALKEESSIAHLYIFFRAADMHLSESLGNIVEDSSKHFVELQAKSMQILSEMGMPPGSVNIWREGLLEFLRYDGSEIHSIASILGGIIAQESVKLLTRQFVPVKNTIIFNGANATTTVLEL
;
A
#
# COMPACT_ATOMS: atom_id res chain seq x y z
N MET A 1 16.40 6.09 29.71
CA MET A 1 16.04 6.98 30.83
C MET A 1 17.09 8.06 31.01
N GLU A 2 18.38 7.71 31.06
CA GLU A 2 19.48 8.66 31.26
C GLU A 2 19.51 9.83 30.26
N TRP A 3 19.45 9.58 28.95
CA TRP A 3 19.34 10.65 27.95
C TRP A 3 18.11 11.56 28.14
N LYS A 4 16.95 10.96 28.47
CA LYS A 4 15.71 11.72 28.74
C LYS A 4 15.84 12.59 30.00
N THR A 5 16.51 12.09 31.03
CA THR A 5 16.79 12.83 32.27
C THR A 5 17.77 13.98 32.03
N GLN A 6 18.81 13.77 31.23
CA GLN A 6 19.80 14.80 30.88
C GLN A 6 19.22 15.94 30.03
N LYS A 7 18.27 15.63 29.13
CA LYS A 7 17.72 16.60 28.16
C LYS A 7 16.31 17.11 28.49
N GLY A 8 15.65 16.59 29.52
CA GLY A 8 14.26 16.93 29.84
C GLY A 8 13.28 16.59 28.72
N LEU A 9 13.61 15.63 27.85
CA LEU A 9 12.84 15.32 26.65
C LEU A 9 11.60 14.51 27.00
N LEU A 10 10.43 15.13 26.84
CA LEU A 10 9.17 14.42 26.94
C LEU A 10 8.70 13.80 25.62
N GLN A 11 8.86 14.41 24.43
CA GLN A 11 8.08 13.87 23.28
C GLN A 11 8.69 13.93 21.86
N ILE A 12 9.87 14.50 21.60
CA ILE A 12 10.43 14.49 20.23
C ILE A 12 11.95 14.26 20.23
N VAL A 13 12.39 13.18 19.59
CA VAL A 13 13.81 12.85 19.35
C VAL A 13 14.17 13.31 17.95
N GLU A 14 15.10 14.24 17.82
CA GLU A 14 15.63 14.74 16.56
C GLU A 14 16.86 13.94 16.13
N ARG A 15 17.30 14.11 14.87
CA ARG A 15 18.52 13.45 14.35
C ARG A 15 19.77 13.75 15.20
N ARG A 16 19.86 14.96 15.77
CA ARG A 16 20.93 15.36 16.68
C ARG A 16 20.92 14.58 18.01
N ASP A 17 19.74 14.14 18.45
CA ASP A 17 19.60 13.35 19.67
C ASP A 17 20.07 11.91 19.43
N VAL A 18 19.92 11.38 18.20
CA VAL A 18 20.48 10.08 17.82
C VAL A 18 21.99 10.07 17.96
N GLU A 19 22.66 11.14 17.54
CA GLU A 19 24.12 11.22 17.63
C GLU A 19 24.59 11.30 19.08
N GLY A 20 23.92 12.10 19.91
CA GLY A 20 24.22 12.14 21.34
C GLY A 20 23.92 10.83 22.07
N ILE A 21 22.91 10.07 21.64
CA ILE A 21 22.65 8.71 22.15
C ILE A 21 23.77 7.75 21.72
N ARG A 22 24.33 7.89 20.51
CA ARG A 22 25.47 7.08 20.06
C ARG A 22 26.71 7.38 20.90
N GLU A 23 27.01 8.64 21.18
CA GLU A 23 28.11 9.04 22.06
C GLU A 23 27.93 8.46 23.47
N LEU A 24 26.70 8.52 24.01
CA LEU A 24 26.39 7.93 25.32
C LEU A 24 26.59 6.42 25.32
N LEU A 25 26.10 5.69 24.30
CA LEU A 25 26.31 4.26 24.15
C LEU A 25 27.81 3.91 24.03
N GLN A 26 28.59 4.70 23.30
CA GLN A 26 30.04 4.53 23.21
C GLN A 26 30.73 4.73 24.56
N SER A 27 30.28 5.69 25.37
CA SER A 27 30.85 5.93 26.70
C SER A 27 30.66 4.77 27.68
N TRP A 28 29.64 3.92 27.45
CA TRP A 28 29.36 2.75 28.27
C TRP A 28 30.08 1.49 27.78
N ARG A 29 30.55 1.50 26.53
CA ARG A 29 31.24 0.37 25.90
C ARG A 29 32.56 0.11 26.63
N ARG A 30 32.85 -1.16 26.90
CA ARG A 30 34.11 -1.59 27.49
C ARG A 30 35.22 -1.63 26.42
N PRO A 31 36.51 -1.70 26.79
CA PRO A 31 37.62 -1.72 25.83
C PRO A 31 37.67 -2.96 24.91
N HIS A 32 36.83 -3.96 25.14
CA HIS A 32 36.77 -5.18 24.35
C HIS A 32 35.71 -5.05 23.25
N GLU A 33 35.83 -5.86 22.20
CA GLU A 33 34.79 -5.91 21.16
C GLU A 33 33.47 -6.43 21.76
N GLU A 34 32.44 -5.58 21.71
CA GLU A 34 31.10 -5.86 22.24
C GLU A 34 30.08 -5.75 21.11
N GLU A 35 29.78 -6.89 20.46
CA GLU A 35 28.89 -6.96 19.30
C GLU A 35 27.48 -6.42 19.57
N ASN A 36 26.98 -6.59 20.80
CA ASN A 36 25.69 -6.05 21.23
C ASN A 36 25.67 -4.50 21.24
N PHE A 37 26.77 -3.86 21.61
CA PHE A 37 26.93 -2.40 21.52
C PHE A 37 27.04 -1.95 20.07
N ASP A 38 27.75 -2.69 19.22
CA ASP A 38 27.84 -2.38 17.79
C ASP A 38 26.46 -2.52 17.09
N GLU A 39 25.65 -3.49 17.51
CA GLU A 39 24.26 -3.62 17.10
C GLU A 39 23.40 -2.44 17.60
N ALA A 40 23.53 -2.06 18.88
CA ALA A 40 22.79 -0.93 19.46
C ALA A 40 23.13 0.41 18.76
N LEU A 41 24.39 0.66 18.44
CA LEU A 41 24.83 1.86 17.72
C LEU A 41 24.25 1.93 16.30
N ARG A 42 24.24 0.80 15.58
CA ARG A 42 23.61 0.68 14.26
C ARG A 42 22.11 0.93 14.33
N LYS A 43 21.44 0.46 15.39
CA LYS A 43 19.99 0.59 15.60
C LYS A 43 19.58 1.84 16.40
N ALA A 44 20.50 2.72 16.79
CA ALA A 44 20.21 3.90 17.60
C ALA A 44 19.15 4.82 16.97
N TYR A 45 19.09 4.89 15.64
CA TYR A 45 18.08 5.66 14.91
C TYR A 45 16.63 5.22 15.21
N LEU A 46 16.42 3.99 15.73
CA LEU A 46 15.10 3.49 16.10
C LEU A 46 14.43 4.33 17.21
N VAL A 47 15.20 5.06 18.03
CA VAL A 47 14.65 5.94 19.06
C VAL A 47 13.84 7.12 18.51
N MET A 48 13.99 7.41 17.20
CA MET A 48 13.17 8.42 16.51
C MET A 48 11.75 7.93 16.21
N PHE A 49 11.51 6.61 16.22
CA PHE A 49 10.19 6.03 15.97
C PHE A 49 9.44 5.91 17.29
N SER A 50 8.45 6.79 17.50
CA SER A 50 7.55 6.69 18.66
C SER A 50 6.35 5.80 18.34
N PRO A 51 6.02 4.79 19.17
CA PRO A 51 4.81 4.00 19.03
C PRO A 51 3.53 4.83 19.01
N GLU A 52 3.52 5.98 19.69
CA GLU A 52 2.39 6.92 19.73
C GLU A 52 2.18 7.66 18.40
N ARG A 53 3.19 7.70 17.54
CA ARG A 53 3.11 8.30 16.19
C ARG A 53 2.76 7.28 15.11
N ASN A 54 2.95 5.99 15.39
CA ASN A 54 2.58 4.90 14.50
C ASN A 54 1.11 4.54 14.68
N VAL A 55 0.23 5.54 14.60
CA VAL A 55 -1.22 5.30 14.51
C VAL A 55 -1.54 5.08 13.03
N LEU A 56 -2.38 4.07 12.75
CA LEU A 56 -2.83 3.82 11.38
C LEU A 56 -3.47 5.09 10.79
N SER A 57 -3.33 5.30 9.47
CA SER A 57 -3.91 6.48 8.82
C SER A 57 -5.43 6.52 9.06
N SER A 58 -6.01 7.72 9.00
CA SER A 58 -7.46 7.90 9.11
C SER A 58 -8.21 7.03 8.10
N GLU A 59 -7.63 6.77 6.92
CA GLU A 59 -8.21 5.92 5.88
C GLU A 59 -8.33 4.45 6.30
N ALA A 60 -7.38 3.94 7.09
CA ALA A 60 -7.42 2.57 7.61
C ALA A 60 -8.59 2.36 8.60
N PHE A 61 -9.00 3.43 9.29
CA PHE A 61 -10.14 3.43 10.21
C PHE A 61 -11.44 3.93 9.57
N ASP A 62 -11.37 4.49 8.35
CA ASP A 62 -12.56 4.96 7.67
C ASP A 62 -13.33 3.77 7.13
N GLY A 63 -14.38 3.37 7.85
CA GLY A 63 -15.34 2.36 7.42
C GLY A 63 -16.48 2.91 6.57
N ARG A 64 -16.49 4.22 6.23
CA ARG A 64 -17.58 4.79 5.43
C ARG A 64 -17.49 4.33 3.97
N LYS A 65 -18.60 3.70 3.57
CA LYS A 65 -19.12 3.51 2.21
C LYS A 65 -18.25 2.69 1.26
N GLY A 66 -18.64 1.42 1.10
CA GLY A 66 -18.87 0.99 -0.29
C GLY A 66 -19.93 1.94 -0.85
N GLU A 67 -19.68 2.51 -2.02
CA GLU A 67 -20.44 3.63 -2.60
C GLU A 67 -21.95 3.36 -2.71
N ASP A 68 -22.38 2.09 -2.61
CA ASP A 68 -23.78 1.67 -2.74
C ASP A 68 -24.63 1.79 -1.47
N GLY A 69 -24.11 2.25 -0.34
CA GLY A 69 -24.88 2.31 0.92
C GLY A 69 -25.36 0.95 1.45
N LYS A 70 -25.01 -0.15 0.77
CA LYS A 70 -25.14 -1.52 1.23
C LYS A 70 -23.90 -1.83 2.07
N GLY A 71 -24.12 -2.13 3.33
CA GLY A 71 -23.06 -2.58 4.23
C GLY A 71 -22.30 -3.79 3.65
N PRO A 72 -21.12 -4.12 4.21
CA PRO A 72 -20.27 -5.21 3.72
C PRO A 72 -21.07 -6.50 3.47
N SER A 73 -21.16 -6.92 2.21
CA SER A 73 -22.04 -8.02 1.78
C SER A 73 -21.55 -9.40 2.24
N SER A 74 -20.27 -9.56 2.59
CA SER A 74 -19.70 -10.80 3.12
C SER A 74 -19.57 -10.78 4.64
N SER A 75 -19.74 -11.95 5.28
CA SER A 75 -19.48 -12.15 6.71
C SER A 75 -18.05 -11.75 7.09
N LEU A 76 -17.08 -12.06 6.22
CA LEU A 76 -15.68 -11.76 6.46
C LEU A 76 -15.37 -10.25 6.48
N ASN A 77 -16.01 -9.47 5.60
CA ASN A 77 -15.88 -8.01 5.66
C ASN A 77 -16.49 -7.45 6.95
N ARG A 78 -17.56 -8.05 7.48
CA ARG A 78 -18.12 -7.66 8.78
C ARG A 78 -17.14 -7.92 9.93
N SER A 79 -16.53 -9.11 9.98
CA SER A 79 -15.53 -9.44 11.01
C SER A 79 -14.31 -8.52 10.94
N PHE A 80 -13.83 -8.20 9.75
CA PHE A 80 -12.74 -7.25 9.56
C PHE A 80 -13.08 -5.87 10.13
N TRP A 81 -14.21 -5.28 9.73
CA TRP A 81 -14.61 -3.96 10.20
C TRP A 81 -14.97 -3.91 11.68
N LEU A 82 -15.45 -5.03 12.26
CA LEU A 82 -15.58 -5.18 13.70
C LEU A 82 -14.22 -5.02 14.39
N PHE A 83 -13.19 -5.75 13.94
CA PHE A 83 -11.84 -5.60 14.49
C PHE A 83 -11.27 -4.19 14.32
N VAL A 84 -11.49 -3.56 13.17
CA VAL A 84 -11.04 -2.18 12.93
C VAL A 84 -11.73 -1.19 13.87
N ALA A 85 -13.03 -1.33 14.09
CA ALA A 85 -13.78 -0.50 15.04
C ALA A 85 -13.29 -0.70 16.48
N SER A 86 -13.05 -1.95 16.89
CA SER A 86 -12.48 -2.26 18.20
C SER A 86 -11.06 -1.71 18.37
N LEU A 87 -10.23 -1.81 17.32
CA LEU A 87 -8.88 -1.26 17.31
C LEU A 87 -8.89 0.27 17.42
N LYS A 88 -9.83 0.93 16.74
CA LYS A 88 -10.03 2.37 16.86
C LYS A 88 -10.30 2.77 18.30
N LYS A 89 -11.20 2.06 18.99
CA LYS A 89 -11.50 2.27 20.41
C LYS A 89 -10.29 2.02 21.30
N PHE A 90 -9.54 0.96 21.04
CA PHE A 90 -8.30 0.68 21.76
C PHE A 90 -7.29 1.84 21.63
N VAL A 91 -7.10 2.37 20.41
CA VAL A 91 -6.16 3.47 20.17
C VAL A 91 -6.65 4.77 20.82
N GLU A 92 -7.95 5.06 20.78
CA GLU A 92 -8.57 6.22 21.45
C GLU A 92 -8.32 6.20 22.97
N GLU A 93 -8.36 5.01 23.61
CA GLU A 93 -8.20 4.87 25.06
C GLU A 93 -6.72 4.69 25.50
N GLU A 94 -5.90 3.98 24.72
CA GLU A 94 -4.50 3.68 25.09
C GLU A 94 -3.48 4.64 24.48
N GLY A 95 -3.86 5.45 23.47
CA GLY A 95 -2.97 6.38 22.77
C GLY A 95 -1.91 5.71 21.90
N ARG A 96 -2.02 4.40 21.65
CA ARG A 96 -1.06 3.59 20.88
C ARG A 96 -1.73 2.37 20.26
N LEU A 97 -1.06 1.74 19.31
CA LEU A 97 -1.43 0.42 18.83
C LEU A 97 -1.13 -0.68 19.88
N PRO A 98 -1.84 -1.83 19.81
CA PRO A 98 -1.49 -3.01 20.58
C PRO A 98 -0.07 -3.49 20.31
N VAL A 99 0.62 -3.98 21.34
CA VAL A 99 1.99 -4.47 21.20
C VAL A 99 2.02 -5.83 20.50
N SER A 100 2.88 -5.96 19.50
CA SER A 100 3.22 -7.26 18.92
C SER A 100 4.06 -8.08 19.91
N GLY A 101 3.70 -9.33 20.12
CA GLY A 101 4.48 -10.24 20.97
C GLY A 101 5.79 -10.73 20.34
N LYS A 102 6.05 -10.37 19.08
CA LYS A 102 7.26 -10.78 18.34
C LYS A 102 8.40 -9.80 18.59
N LEU A 103 9.57 -10.34 18.92
CA LEU A 103 10.81 -9.59 19.12
C LEU A 103 11.81 -10.00 18.02
N PRO A 104 12.48 -9.06 17.34
CA PRO A 104 13.52 -9.40 16.39
C PRO A 104 14.70 -10.09 17.09
N ASP A 105 15.52 -10.79 16.31
CA ASP A 105 16.78 -11.33 16.80
C ASP A 105 17.74 -10.20 17.22
N MET A 106 18.55 -10.47 18.25
CA MET A 106 19.54 -9.55 18.77
C MET A 106 20.67 -10.28 19.51
N THR A 107 21.84 -9.67 19.53
CA THR A 107 23.01 -10.18 20.24
C THR A 107 22.81 -10.02 21.75
N SER A 108 22.49 -11.13 22.42
CA SER A 108 22.21 -11.17 23.85
C SER A 108 22.43 -12.58 24.39
N ASP A 109 22.63 -12.72 25.70
CA ASP A 109 22.59 -14.03 26.34
C ASP A 109 21.17 -14.60 26.30
N THR A 110 21.07 -15.93 26.40
CA THR A 110 19.78 -16.63 26.26
C THR A 110 18.79 -16.24 27.35
N GLU A 111 19.23 -16.01 28.59
CA GLU A 111 18.35 -15.69 29.71
C GLU A 111 17.74 -14.29 29.53
N SER A 112 18.56 -13.30 29.18
CA SER A 112 18.12 -11.93 28.89
C SER A 112 17.17 -11.88 27.69
N TYR A 113 17.51 -12.57 26.60
CA TYR A 113 16.65 -12.61 25.41
C TYR A 113 15.29 -13.24 25.70
N VAL A 114 15.27 -14.40 26.36
CA VAL A 114 14.02 -15.09 26.73
C VAL A 114 13.23 -14.28 27.75
N GLY A 115 13.90 -13.65 28.71
CA GLY A 115 13.28 -12.75 29.67
C GLY A 115 12.56 -11.60 28.99
N LEU A 116 13.23 -10.92 28.06
CA LEU A 116 12.66 -9.82 27.28
C LEU A 116 11.51 -10.30 26.39
N GLN A 117 11.66 -11.43 25.71
CA GLN A 117 10.62 -12.03 24.89
C GLN A 117 9.33 -12.30 25.70
N ARG A 118 9.46 -12.84 26.92
CA ARG A 118 8.32 -13.08 27.82
C ARG A 118 7.60 -11.79 28.21
N ILE A 119 8.32 -10.69 28.42
CA ILE A 119 7.72 -9.37 28.72
C ILE A 119 6.84 -8.92 27.55
N TYR A 120 7.35 -8.98 26.32
CA TYR A 120 6.58 -8.60 25.12
C TYR A 120 5.37 -9.51 24.88
N GLN A 121 5.54 -10.82 25.01
CA GLN A 121 4.44 -11.78 24.89
C GLN A 121 3.36 -11.57 25.96
N SER A 122 3.76 -11.28 27.20
CA SER A 122 2.83 -10.98 28.30
C SER A 122 2.04 -9.70 28.02
N LYS A 123 2.72 -8.64 27.55
CA LYS A 123 2.06 -7.38 27.18
C LYS A 123 1.11 -7.56 25.99
N SER A 124 1.53 -8.27 24.95
CA SER A 124 0.70 -8.56 23.78
C SER A 124 -0.59 -9.30 24.15
N ARG A 125 -0.51 -10.28 25.06
CA ARG A 125 -1.68 -11.01 25.57
C ARG A 125 -2.64 -10.10 26.32
N LYS A 126 -2.12 -9.24 27.20
CA LYS A 126 -2.95 -8.25 27.93
C LYS A 126 -3.62 -7.25 26.99
N ASP A 127 -2.93 -6.81 25.95
CA ASP A 127 -3.52 -5.93 24.94
C ASP A 127 -4.58 -6.66 24.10
N ALA A 128 -4.37 -7.95 23.79
CA ALA A 128 -5.36 -8.78 23.10
C ALA A 128 -6.62 -9.02 23.94
N GLU A 129 -6.48 -9.25 25.26
CA GLU A 129 -7.61 -9.36 26.20
C GLU A 129 -8.43 -8.07 26.25
N LYS A 130 -7.77 -6.90 26.28
CA LYS A 130 -8.45 -5.60 26.18
C LYS A 130 -9.15 -5.44 24.83
N LEU A 131 -8.49 -5.81 23.74
CA LEU A 131 -9.09 -5.73 22.41
C LEU A 131 -10.32 -6.65 22.30
N ALA A 132 -10.26 -7.85 22.89
CA ALA A 132 -11.37 -8.81 22.92
C ALA A 132 -12.60 -8.21 23.60
N SER A 133 -12.44 -7.50 24.72
CA SER A 133 -13.58 -6.87 25.40
C SER A 133 -14.26 -5.79 24.54
N TYR A 134 -13.49 -5.03 23.75
CA TYR A 134 -14.08 -4.10 22.77
C TYR A 134 -14.76 -4.83 21.60
N VAL A 135 -14.19 -5.94 21.13
CA VAL A 135 -14.80 -6.77 20.08
C VAL A 135 -16.14 -7.31 20.57
N ASP A 136 -16.20 -7.90 21.76
CA ASP A 136 -17.44 -8.46 22.32
C ASP A 136 -18.51 -7.38 22.54
N ARG A 137 -18.12 -6.22 23.07
CA ARG A 137 -19.04 -5.09 23.26
C ARG A 137 -19.64 -4.62 21.93
N ILE A 138 -18.81 -4.37 20.92
CA ILE A 138 -19.28 -3.87 19.62
C ILE A 138 -20.06 -4.97 18.87
N ALA A 139 -19.67 -6.24 19.00
CA ALA A 139 -20.40 -7.37 18.43
C ALA A 139 -21.82 -7.45 19.01
N HIS A 140 -21.97 -7.30 20.32
CA HIS A 140 -23.28 -7.27 20.98
C HIS A 140 -24.14 -6.09 20.53
N GLU A 141 -23.57 -4.87 20.45
CA GLU A 141 -24.27 -3.67 19.98
C GLU A 141 -24.73 -3.78 18.51
N THR A 142 -23.90 -4.36 17.66
CA THR A 142 -24.16 -4.50 16.21
C THR A 142 -24.88 -5.80 15.83
N ARG A 143 -25.14 -6.69 16.81
CA ARG A 143 -25.68 -8.04 16.61
C ARG A 143 -24.84 -8.87 15.60
N THR A 144 -23.51 -8.72 15.68
CA THR A 144 -22.54 -9.48 14.88
C THR A 144 -22.06 -10.70 15.67
N GLU A 145 -21.59 -11.74 14.97
CA GLU A 145 -20.96 -12.91 15.59
C GLU A 145 -19.73 -12.53 16.42
N THR A 146 -19.55 -13.21 17.55
CA THR A 146 -18.38 -13.05 18.42
C THR A 146 -17.16 -13.76 17.83
N MET A 147 -15.97 -13.25 18.15
CA MET A 147 -14.71 -13.77 17.60
C MET A 147 -13.99 -14.63 18.65
N SER A 148 -13.30 -15.67 18.19
CA SER A 148 -12.48 -16.50 19.09
C SER A 148 -11.27 -15.72 19.61
N ALA A 149 -10.81 -16.07 20.82
CA ALA A 149 -9.60 -15.48 21.40
C ALA A 149 -8.36 -15.63 20.49
N ALA A 150 -8.27 -16.73 19.73
CA ALA A 150 -7.19 -16.96 18.78
C ALA A 150 -7.23 -15.95 17.61
N GLN A 151 -8.42 -15.64 17.08
CA GLN A 151 -8.59 -14.63 16.03
C GLN A 151 -8.25 -13.23 16.54
N VAL A 152 -8.69 -12.88 17.75
CA VAL A 152 -8.34 -11.59 18.36
C VAL A 152 -6.83 -11.47 18.52
N GLN A 153 -6.17 -12.47 19.12
CA GLN A 153 -4.71 -12.48 19.32
C GLN A 153 -3.94 -12.41 18.00
N TYR A 154 -4.42 -13.09 16.95
CA TYR A 154 -3.84 -13.01 15.62
C TYR A 154 -3.95 -11.58 15.05
N PHE A 155 -5.14 -10.97 15.13
CA PHE A 155 -5.36 -9.60 14.70
C PHE A 155 -4.53 -8.59 15.50
N THR A 156 -4.42 -8.74 16.83
CA THR A 156 -3.59 -7.89 17.70
C THR A 156 -2.14 -7.85 17.23
N ASN A 157 -1.59 -9.00 16.82
CA ASN A 157 -0.22 -9.09 16.30
C ASN A 157 -0.04 -8.42 14.92
N LEU A 158 -1.13 -8.30 14.15
CA LEU A 158 -1.14 -7.71 12.81
C LEU A 158 -1.62 -6.26 12.78
N ALA A 159 -2.14 -5.72 13.88
CA ALA A 159 -2.67 -4.37 13.94
C ALA A 159 -1.72 -3.29 13.39
N PRO A 160 -0.39 -3.34 13.61
CA PRO A 160 0.55 -2.37 13.01
C PRO A 160 0.69 -2.45 11.49
N TYR A 161 0.29 -3.57 10.88
CA TYR A 161 0.44 -3.84 9.45
C TYR A 161 -0.89 -3.78 8.70
N LEU A 162 -1.94 -3.27 9.34
CA LEU A 162 -3.26 -3.18 8.71
C LEU A 162 -3.20 -2.27 7.48
N SER A 163 -3.78 -2.73 6.38
CA SER A 163 -3.93 -1.96 5.15
C SER A 163 -5.34 -2.17 4.60
N VAL A 164 -5.95 -1.10 4.10
CA VAL A 164 -7.22 -1.13 3.40
C VAL A 164 -6.97 -0.56 2.02
N GLN A 165 -7.32 -1.33 0.98
CA GLN A 165 -7.27 -0.86 -0.39
C GLN A 165 -8.67 -0.65 -0.94
N ARG A 166 -8.87 0.53 -1.53
CA ARG A 166 -10.05 0.90 -2.29
C ARG A 166 -9.59 1.27 -3.68
N THR A 167 -10.19 0.65 -4.68
CA THR A 167 -10.00 0.99 -6.09
C THR A 167 -11.24 1.72 -6.58
N ARG A 168 -11.07 2.54 -7.61
CA ARG A 168 -12.19 3.24 -8.23
C ARG A 168 -13.01 2.26 -9.08
N PRO A 169 -14.32 2.45 -9.21
CA PRO A 169 -15.11 1.71 -10.18
C PRO A 169 -14.58 1.95 -11.59
N LEU A 170 -14.60 0.91 -12.43
CA LEU A 170 -14.17 1.02 -13.81
C LEU A 170 -14.96 2.10 -14.57
N GLU A 171 -16.24 2.30 -14.25
CA GLU A 171 -17.05 3.35 -14.90
C GLU A 171 -16.50 4.76 -14.69
N ASP A 172 -15.93 5.04 -13.52
CA ASP A 172 -15.37 6.35 -13.19
C ASP A 172 -14.03 6.57 -13.88
N GLU A 173 -13.20 5.52 -13.94
CA GLU A 173 -11.96 5.49 -14.73
C GLU A 173 -12.24 5.72 -16.23
N LEU A 174 -13.36 5.19 -16.74
CA LEU A 174 -13.73 5.38 -18.14
C LEU A 174 -14.17 6.81 -18.46
N ARG A 175 -14.81 7.49 -17.50
CA ARG A 175 -15.47 8.81 -17.68
C ARG A 175 -14.65 10.01 -17.24
N SER A 176 -13.64 9.83 -16.39
CA SER A 176 -12.91 10.94 -15.77
C SER A 176 -11.43 10.65 -15.65
N CYS A 177 -10.61 11.66 -15.96
CA CYS A 177 -9.17 11.55 -15.78
C CYS A 177 -8.82 11.63 -14.29
N SER A 178 -8.05 10.67 -13.78
CA SER A 178 -7.51 10.77 -12.43
C SER A 178 -6.38 11.80 -12.36
N ALA A 179 -6.15 12.36 -11.16
CA ALA A 179 -5.04 13.29 -10.94
C ALA A 179 -3.67 12.62 -11.21
N ASP A 180 -3.56 11.31 -10.96
CA ASP A 180 -2.34 10.55 -11.25
C ASP A 180 -2.12 10.37 -12.75
N LEU A 181 -3.17 10.05 -13.50
CA LEU A 181 -3.10 9.95 -14.96
C LEU A 181 -2.78 11.31 -15.58
N GLU A 182 -3.46 12.38 -15.15
CA GLU A 182 -3.20 13.75 -15.63
C GLU A 182 -1.74 14.14 -15.40
N ARG A 183 -1.22 13.89 -14.19
CA ARG A 183 0.18 14.18 -13.85
C ARG A 183 1.15 13.35 -14.71
N ALA A 184 0.86 12.07 -14.91
CA ALA A 184 1.72 11.19 -15.68
C ALA A 184 1.73 11.52 -17.18
N LEU A 185 0.62 11.98 -17.75
CA LEU A 185 0.51 12.36 -19.17
C LEU A 185 1.19 13.71 -19.50
N LYS A 186 1.47 14.56 -18.51
CA LYS A 186 2.22 15.81 -18.72
C LYS A 186 3.67 15.58 -19.12
N GLU A 187 4.23 14.41 -18.81
CA GLU A 187 5.55 14.00 -19.28
C GLU A 187 5.41 13.34 -20.67
N GLU A 188 5.99 13.99 -21.68
CA GLU A 188 5.81 13.64 -23.10
C GLU A 188 6.22 12.19 -23.45
N SER A 189 7.22 11.64 -22.75
CA SER A 189 7.70 10.26 -22.96
C SER A 189 7.15 9.25 -21.94
N SER A 190 6.13 9.63 -21.17
CA SER A 190 5.56 8.76 -20.13
C SER A 190 4.84 7.56 -20.73
N ILE A 191 5.09 6.38 -20.15
CA ILE A 191 4.40 5.14 -20.56
C ILE A 191 2.90 5.16 -20.24
N ALA A 192 2.42 6.15 -19.47
CA ALA A 192 1.00 6.38 -19.24
C ALA A 192 0.22 6.61 -20.56
N HIS A 193 0.88 7.11 -21.60
CA HIS A 193 0.30 7.24 -22.94
C HIS A 193 -0.19 5.90 -23.52
N LEU A 194 0.45 4.78 -23.16
CA LEU A 194 0.03 3.45 -23.61
C LEU A 194 -1.41 3.13 -23.18
N TYR A 195 -1.83 3.57 -21.99
CA TYR A 195 -3.21 3.41 -21.53
C TYR A 195 -4.21 4.12 -22.46
N ILE A 196 -3.90 5.36 -22.88
CA ILE A 196 -4.72 6.11 -23.83
C ILE A 196 -4.72 5.43 -25.20
N PHE A 197 -3.59 4.86 -25.64
CA PHE A 197 -3.50 4.15 -26.92
C PHE A 197 -4.35 2.87 -26.93
N PHE A 198 -4.33 2.09 -25.85
CA PHE A 198 -5.21 0.93 -25.71
C PHE A 198 -6.68 1.33 -25.75
N ARG A 199 -7.07 2.39 -25.02
CA ARG A 199 -8.45 2.93 -25.06
C ARG A 199 -8.84 3.39 -26.47
N ALA A 200 -7.94 4.06 -27.19
CA ALA A 200 -8.16 4.52 -28.54
C ALA A 200 -8.28 3.35 -29.53
N ALA A 201 -7.50 2.29 -29.32
CA ALA A 201 -7.56 1.06 -30.12
C ALA A 201 -8.88 0.32 -29.90
N ASP A 202 -9.36 0.21 -28.65
CA ASP A 202 -10.66 -0.39 -28.34
C ASP A 202 -11.81 0.39 -28.99
N MET A 203 -11.75 1.73 -28.93
CA MET A 203 -12.71 2.61 -29.61
C MET A 203 -12.63 2.45 -31.14
N HIS A 204 -11.44 2.27 -31.71
CA HIS A 204 -11.30 2.01 -33.14
C HIS A 204 -11.88 0.64 -33.52
N LEU A 205 -11.56 -0.41 -32.79
CA LEU A 205 -12.02 -1.77 -33.06
C LEU A 205 -13.54 -1.93 -32.96
N SER A 206 -14.16 -1.26 -31.98
CA SER A 206 -15.62 -1.28 -31.82
C SER A 206 -16.37 -0.61 -32.98
N GLU A 207 -15.76 0.40 -33.62
CA GLU A 207 -16.32 1.10 -34.78
C GLU A 207 -15.93 0.44 -36.12
N SER A 208 -14.78 -0.21 -36.20
CA SER A 208 -14.18 -0.64 -37.48
C SER A 208 -14.49 -2.07 -37.92
N LEU A 209 -15.38 -2.80 -37.22
CA LEU A 209 -15.83 -4.18 -37.50
C LEU A 209 -15.80 -4.56 -39.01
N GLY A 210 -14.63 -4.93 -39.53
CA GLY A 210 -14.43 -5.44 -40.89
C GLY A 210 -13.51 -4.70 -41.85
N ASN A 211 -12.95 -3.52 -41.56
CA ASN A 211 -12.06 -2.81 -42.50
C ASN A 211 -10.60 -2.76 -42.01
N ILE A 212 -9.75 -3.59 -42.63
CA ILE A 212 -8.29 -3.49 -42.50
C ILE A 212 -7.86 -2.26 -43.29
N VAL A 213 -7.46 -1.17 -42.63
CA VAL A 213 -6.89 -0.02 -43.36
C VAL A 213 -5.46 -0.39 -43.77
N GLU A 214 -5.20 -0.48 -45.07
CA GLU A 214 -3.88 -0.89 -45.59
C GLU A 214 -2.80 0.20 -45.43
N ASP A 215 -3.16 1.42 -45.01
CA ASP A 215 -2.27 2.59 -44.94
C ASP A 215 -1.94 2.98 -43.50
N SER A 216 -0.70 2.70 -43.07
CA SER A 216 -0.17 3.02 -41.74
C SER A 216 -0.23 4.53 -41.41
N SER A 217 -0.18 5.40 -42.41
CA SER A 217 -0.24 6.86 -42.19
C SER A 217 -1.66 7.33 -41.87
N LYS A 218 -2.69 6.71 -42.48
CA LYS A 218 -4.09 6.99 -42.13
C LYS A 218 -4.43 6.47 -40.73
N HIS A 219 -4.00 5.24 -40.43
CA HIS A 219 -4.15 4.67 -39.10
C HIS A 219 -3.55 5.54 -37.99
N PHE A 220 -2.37 6.14 -38.23
CA PHE A 220 -1.76 7.06 -37.27
C PHE A 220 -2.65 8.27 -36.98
N VAL A 221 -3.16 8.93 -38.03
CA VAL A 221 -4.01 10.12 -37.88
C VAL A 221 -5.32 9.77 -37.17
N GLU A 222 -5.92 8.65 -37.52
CA GLU A 222 -7.17 8.17 -36.91
C GLU A 222 -6.99 7.84 -35.42
N LEU A 223 -5.95 7.08 -35.06
CA LEU A 223 -5.70 6.70 -33.67
C LEU A 223 -5.26 7.90 -32.83
N GLN A 224 -4.52 8.84 -33.41
CA GLN A 224 -4.18 10.11 -32.77
C GLN A 224 -5.44 10.94 -32.49
N ALA A 225 -6.36 11.06 -33.45
CA ALA A 225 -7.61 11.78 -33.29
C ALA A 225 -8.49 11.14 -32.18
N LYS A 226 -8.61 9.81 -32.17
CA LYS A 226 -9.32 9.06 -31.11
C LYS A 226 -8.67 9.23 -29.74
N SER A 227 -7.34 9.24 -29.67
CA SER A 227 -6.62 9.51 -28.41
C SER A 227 -6.96 10.90 -27.86
N MET A 228 -7.01 11.92 -28.72
CA MET A 228 -7.43 13.27 -28.33
C MET A 228 -8.92 13.33 -27.93
N GLN A 229 -9.79 12.59 -28.62
CA GLN A 229 -11.20 12.49 -28.27
C GLN A 229 -11.38 11.91 -26.86
N ILE A 230 -10.69 10.80 -26.53
CA ILE A 230 -10.75 10.17 -25.20
C ILE A 230 -10.29 11.13 -24.11
N LEU A 231 -9.18 11.87 -24.34
CA LEU A 231 -8.71 12.87 -23.39
C LEU A 231 -9.76 13.96 -23.16
N SER A 232 -10.43 14.42 -24.23
CA SER A 232 -11.51 15.39 -24.13
C SER A 232 -12.72 14.84 -23.38
N GLU A 233 -13.12 13.60 -23.62
CA GLU A 233 -14.23 12.92 -22.92
C GLU A 233 -13.94 12.74 -21.43
N MET A 234 -12.67 12.48 -21.07
CA MET A 234 -12.19 12.40 -19.70
C MET A 234 -12.08 13.76 -18.99
N GLY A 235 -12.36 14.87 -19.69
CA GLY A 235 -12.34 16.23 -19.14
C GLY A 235 -10.97 16.92 -19.14
N MET A 236 -9.99 16.42 -19.89
CA MET A 236 -8.69 17.07 -20.01
C MET A 236 -8.79 18.36 -20.85
N PRO A 237 -8.13 19.47 -20.44
CA PRO A 237 -8.13 20.70 -21.22
C PRO A 237 -7.50 20.50 -22.61
N PRO A 238 -8.05 21.10 -23.68
CA PRO A 238 -7.47 20.97 -25.01
C PRO A 238 -6.05 21.53 -25.05
N GLY A 239 -5.12 20.77 -25.63
CA GLY A 239 -3.70 21.14 -25.71
C GLY A 239 -2.90 20.97 -24.42
N SER A 240 -3.47 20.40 -23.36
CA SER A 240 -2.75 20.12 -22.10
C SER A 240 -1.77 18.95 -22.18
N VAL A 241 -2.00 18.02 -23.11
CA VAL A 241 -1.20 16.80 -23.30
C VAL A 241 -0.77 16.73 -24.75
N ASN A 242 0.53 16.59 -24.97
CA ASN A 242 1.10 16.25 -26.27
C ASN A 242 1.18 14.73 -26.36
N ILE A 243 0.42 14.15 -27.28
CA ILE A 243 0.45 12.70 -27.51
C ILE A 243 1.86 12.27 -27.91
N TRP A 244 2.41 11.32 -27.15
CA TRP A 244 3.70 10.70 -27.43
C TRP A 244 3.73 10.04 -28.83
N ARG A 245 4.30 10.72 -29.82
CA ARG A 245 4.22 10.32 -31.23
C ARG A 245 5.01 9.06 -31.52
N GLU A 246 6.24 8.97 -31.01
CA GLU A 246 7.10 7.80 -31.20
C GLU A 246 6.46 6.56 -30.56
N GLY A 247 5.88 6.72 -29.37
CA GLY A 247 5.14 5.65 -28.71
C GLY A 247 3.91 5.19 -29.50
N LEU A 248 3.19 6.11 -30.13
CA LEU A 248 2.02 5.77 -30.96
C LEU A 248 2.43 5.03 -32.24
N LEU A 249 3.54 5.42 -32.88
CA LEU A 249 4.10 4.70 -34.02
C LEU A 249 4.51 3.26 -33.64
N GLU A 250 5.15 3.11 -32.48
CA GLU A 250 5.50 1.79 -31.94
C GLU A 250 4.27 0.96 -31.58
N PHE A 251 3.23 1.59 -31.02
CA PHE A 251 1.97 0.93 -30.73
C PHE A 251 1.31 0.37 -31.99
N LEU A 252 1.29 1.16 -33.08
CA LEU A 252 0.80 0.71 -34.40
C LEU A 252 1.68 -0.39 -35.00
N ARG A 253 3.00 -0.35 -34.79
CA ARG A 253 3.91 -1.40 -35.24
C ARG A 253 3.61 -2.75 -34.59
N TYR A 254 3.15 -2.76 -33.34
CA TYR A 254 2.78 -4.01 -32.67
C TYR A 254 1.53 -4.65 -33.26
N ASP A 255 0.63 -3.88 -33.88
CA ASP A 255 -0.54 -4.37 -34.63
C ASP A 255 -1.34 -5.49 -33.90
N GLY A 256 -1.57 -5.31 -32.60
CA GLY A 256 -2.29 -6.28 -31.78
C GLY A 256 -1.54 -7.61 -31.51
N SER A 257 -0.25 -7.70 -31.83
CA SER A 257 0.56 -8.90 -31.61
C SER A 257 0.77 -9.20 -30.13
N GLU A 258 0.65 -10.48 -29.76
CA GLU A 258 0.94 -10.98 -28.41
C GLU A 258 2.32 -11.66 -28.36
N ILE A 259 3.32 -10.99 -27.80
CA ILE A 259 4.68 -11.53 -27.69
C ILE A 259 4.78 -12.44 -26.46
N HIS A 260 5.22 -13.70 -26.66
CA HIS A 260 5.30 -14.71 -25.60
C HIS A 260 6.08 -14.28 -24.34
N SER A 261 7.20 -13.58 -24.50
CA SER A 261 7.99 -13.10 -23.35
C SER A 261 7.25 -12.06 -22.51
N ILE A 262 6.51 -11.15 -23.17
CA ILE A 262 5.69 -10.14 -22.51
C ILE A 262 4.50 -10.79 -21.80
N ALA A 263 3.80 -11.70 -22.51
CA ALA A 263 2.72 -12.48 -21.93
C ALA A 263 3.16 -13.29 -20.71
N SER A 264 4.36 -13.89 -20.77
CA SER A 264 4.94 -14.65 -19.64
C SER A 264 5.23 -13.77 -18.42
N ILE A 265 5.77 -12.57 -18.61
CA ILE A 265 6.01 -11.61 -17.53
C ILE A 265 4.68 -11.15 -16.91
N LEU A 266 3.72 -10.74 -17.74
CA LEU A 266 2.39 -10.32 -17.27
C LEU A 266 1.67 -11.46 -16.55
N GLY A 267 1.76 -12.69 -17.05
CA GLY A 267 1.20 -13.88 -16.40
C GLY A 267 1.77 -14.11 -15.00
N GLY A 268 3.07 -13.88 -14.80
CA GLY A 268 3.70 -13.94 -13.47
C GLY A 268 3.18 -12.86 -12.51
N ILE A 269 3.03 -11.63 -12.99
CA ILE A 269 2.49 -10.51 -12.19
C ILE A 269 1.04 -10.81 -11.81
N ILE A 270 0.19 -11.17 -12.78
CA ILE A 270 -1.23 -11.47 -12.56
C ILE A 270 -1.40 -12.66 -11.62
N ALA A 271 -0.60 -13.72 -11.76
CA ALA A 271 -0.65 -14.86 -10.86
C ALA A 271 -0.35 -14.44 -9.42
N GLN A 272 0.68 -13.62 -9.21
CA GLN A 272 1.01 -13.14 -7.87
C GLN A 272 -0.10 -12.25 -7.29
N GLU A 273 -0.62 -11.27 -8.04
CA GLU A 273 -1.73 -10.44 -7.58
C GLU A 273 -2.99 -11.27 -7.26
N SER A 274 -3.27 -12.31 -8.05
CA SER A 274 -4.36 -13.25 -7.79
C SER A 274 -4.16 -13.98 -6.46
N VAL A 275 -2.94 -14.46 -6.16
CA VAL A 275 -2.62 -15.08 -4.87
C VAL A 275 -2.81 -14.10 -3.72
N LYS A 276 -2.43 -12.82 -3.87
CA LYS A 276 -2.65 -11.80 -2.83
C LYS A 276 -4.13 -11.62 -2.53
N LEU A 277 -4.97 -11.53 -3.57
CA LEU A 277 -6.42 -11.39 -3.42
C LEU A 277 -7.07 -12.62 -2.78
N LEU A 278 -6.67 -13.82 -3.17
CA LEU A 278 -7.20 -15.07 -2.64
C LEU A 278 -6.80 -15.29 -1.18
N THR A 279 -5.53 -15.04 -0.85
CA THR A 279 -4.99 -15.29 0.50
C THR A 279 -5.27 -14.15 1.48
N ARG A 280 -5.41 -12.91 0.99
CA ARG A 280 -5.53 -11.69 1.79
C ARG A 280 -4.35 -11.47 2.76
N GLN A 281 -3.18 -12.02 2.44
CA GLN A 281 -1.98 -11.95 3.30
C GLN A 281 -1.00 -10.85 2.89
N PHE A 282 -1.15 -10.33 1.68
CA PHE A 282 -0.28 -9.31 1.12
C PHE A 282 -1.12 -8.19 0.51
N VAL A 283 -0.48 -7.04 0.31
CA VAL A 283 -1.08 -5.84 -0.24
C VAL A 283 -1.03 -5.92 -1.78
N PRO A 284 -2.18 -5.97 -2.48
CA PRO A 284 -2.24 -5.93 -3.93
C PRO A 284 -1.69 -4.60 -4.48
N VAL A 285 -1.40 -4.55 -5.77
CA VAL A 285 -1.12 -3.27 -6.43
C VAL A 285 -2.41 -2.46 -6.56
N LYS A 286 -2.31 -1.14 -6.34
CA LYS A 286 -3.48 -0.26 -6.35
C LYS A 286 -3.79 0.19 -7.79
N ASN A 287 -4.93 -0.25 -8.29
CA ASN A 287 -5.48 0.03 -9.62
C ASN A 287 -4.67 -0.56 -10.79
N THR A 288 -3.97 0.25 -11.60
CA THR A 288 -3.51 -0.17 -12.92
C THR A 288 -2.00 -0.23 -13.01
N ILE A 289 -1.47 -1.34 -13.55
CA ILE A 289 -0.05 -1.53 -13.83
C ILE A 289 0.17 -1.43 -15.33
N ILE A 290 1.11 -0.58 -15.73
CA ILE A 290 1.57 -0.48 -17.11
C ILE A 290 3.01 -0.98 -17.16
N PHE A 291 3.26 -2.01 -17.97
CA PHE A 291 4.58 -2.58 -18.20
C PHE A 291 5.05 -2.27 -19.62
N ASN A 292 6.23 -1.67 -19.75
CA ASN A 292 6.89 -1.42 -21.02
C ASN A 292 8.06 -2.39 -21.20
N GLY A 293 7.83 -3.41 -22.04
CA GLY A 293 8.84 -4.43 -22.35
C GLY A 293 10.06 -3.92 -23.14
N ALA A 294 9.96 -2.79 -23.84
CA ALA A 294 11.07 -2.25 -24.61
C ALA A 294 12.18 -1.69 -23.70
N ASN A 295 11.78 -1.04 -22.60
CA ASN A 295 12.70 -0.40 -21.65
C ASN A 295 12.78 -1.14 -20.31
N ALA A 296 12.07 -2.26 -20.16
CA ALA A 296 11.91 -3.00 -18.91
C ALA A 296 11.47 -2.11 -17.72
N THR A 297 10.55 -1.19 -17.99
CA THR A 297 10.03 -0.25 -16.99
C THR A 297 8.57 -0.55 -16.66
N THR A 298 8.18 -0.23 -15.42
CA THR A 298 6.82 -0.42 -14.93
C THR A 298 6.35 0.84 -14.23
N THR A 299 5.07 1.18 -14.37
CA THR A 299 4.42 2.27 -13.62
C THR A 299 3.10 1.78 -13.08
N VAL A 300 2.77 2.21 -11.86
CA VAL A 300 1.47 2.00 -11.24
C VAL A 300 0.74 3.32 -11.22
N LEU A 301 -0.49 3.35 -11.71
CA LEU A 301 -1.34 4.53 -11.75
C LEU A 301 -2.66 4.24 -11.06
N GLU A 302 -3.08 5.15 -10.19
CA GLU A 302 -4.43 5.17 -9.65
C GLU A 302 -5.35 5.86 -10.66
N LEU A 303 -5.80 5.10 -11.67
CA LEU A 303 -6.70 5.57 -12.73
C LEU A 303 -8.11 5.95 -12.29
#